data_AF-A0AAD5SML0-F1
#
_entry.id   AF-A0AAD5SML0-F1
#
_cell.length_a   1.000
_cell.length_b   1.000
_cell.length_c   1.000
_cell.angle_alpha   90.00
_cell.angle_beta   90.00
_cell.angle_gamma   90.00
#
_symmetry.space_group_name_H-M   'P 1'
#
loop_
_entity.id
_entity.type
_entity.pdbx_description
1 polymer ?
#
loop_
_entity_poly.entity_id
_entity_poly.type
_entity_poly.pdbx_seq_one_letter_code
_entity_poly.pdbx_strand_id
1 'polypeptide(L)'
;MPIKLNHEKITTTRSDPDPSTWTPEMVSLVTNLRRLQPTALLAIVPQCVTRLNNSDANVGAAIAQLQDQLDYIIVQYYNNPPCSYPYGFNFDDWKTNFKGKIAVGLAGDWTSAIAGGYLNAGELQAVYDMVKNDSQFGGFSVYDVSSSNPPAFDWQ
;
A
#
# COMPACT_ATOMS: atom_id res chain seq x y z
N MET A 1 0.21 -8.86 16.91
CA MET A 1 1.47 -8.50 16.21
C MET A 1 1.16 -8.36 14.73
N PRO A 2 1.47 -7.22 14.09
CA PRO A 2 1.28 -7.04 12.65
C PRO A 2 2.48 -7.58 11.87
N ILE A 3 2.22 -8.28 10.76
CA ILE A 3 3.22 -8.73 9.78
C ILE A 3 2.88 -8.04 8.46
N LYS A 4 3.85 -7.28 7.93
CA LYS A 4 3.72 -6.53 6.67
C LYS A 4 4.62 -7.13 5.61
N LEU A 5 4.07 -7.35 4.43
CA LEU A 5 4.77 -7.94 3.29
C LEU A 5 4.92 -6.85 2.23
N ASN A 6 6.13 -6.30 2.14
CA ASN A 6 6.50 -5.25 1.19
C ASN A 6 7.49 -5.83 0.17
N HIS A 7 7.00 -6.14 -1.04
CA HIS A 7 7.82 -6.75 -2.09
C HIS A 7 7.82 -5.88 -3.35
N GLU A 8 9.00 -5.35 -3.68
CA GLU A 8 9.16 -4.29 -4.70
C GLU A 8 9.98 -4.71 -5.92
N LYS A 9 10.39 -5.98 -6.02
CA LYS A 9 11.25 -6.46 -7.10
C LYS A 9 10.59 -7.57 -7.92
N ILE A 10 10.68 -7.43 -9.25
CA ILE A 10 10.36 -8.51 -10.19
C ILE A 10 11.61 -9.37 -10.39
N THR A 11 11.51 -10.68 -10.14
CA THR A 11 12.53 -11.65 -10.55
C THR A 11 12.42 -11.90 -12.05
N THR A 12 13.36 -11.35 -12.83
CA THR A 12 13.43 -11.52 -14.27
C THR A 12 14.01 -12.90 -14.65
N THR A 13 13.20 -13.94 -14.61
CA THR A 13 13.49 -15.19 -15.35
C THR A 13 12.45 -15.38 -16.45
N ARG A 14 12.97 -15.41 -17.68
CA ARG A 14 12.33 -15.19 -18.98
C ARG A 14 11.41 -16.36 -19.41
N SER A 15 10.10 -16.16 -19.37
CA SER A 15 9.09 -16.78 -20.29
C SER A 15 7.63 -16.39 -19.98
N ASP A 16 7.34 -15.85 -18.80
CA ASP A 16 6.00 -15.37 -18.43
C ASP A 16 5.89 -13.87 -18.78
N PRO A 17 4.85 -13.42 -19.51
CA PRO A 17 4.61 -11.99 -19.71
C PRO A 17 4.19 -11.25 -18.43
N ASP A 18 3.77 -11.97 -17.39
CA ASP A 18 3.44 -11.40 -16.07
C ASP A 18 3.74 -12.38 -14.92
N PRO A 19 5.01 -12.74 -14.67
CA PRO A 19 5.36 -13.68 -13.62
C PRO A 19 4.99 -13.07 -12.27
N SER A 20 4.13 -13.77 -11.53
CA SER A 20 3.93 -13.50 -10.10
C SER A 20 5.31 -13.44 -9.44
N THR A 21 5.65 -12.29 -8.85
CA THR A 21 6.90 -12.16 -8.08
C THR A 21 6.89 -13.00 -6.80
N TRP A 22 5.73 -13.56 -6.46
CA TRP A 22 5.50 -14.43 -5.32
C TRP A 22 5.56 -15.89 -5.72
N THR A 23 6.43 -16.62 -5.04
CA THR A 23 6.51 -18.07 -5.20
C THR A 23 5.42 -18.79 -4.39
N PRO A 24 5.09 -20.04 -4.75
CA PRO A 24 4.17 -20.86 -3.95
C PRO A 24 4.57 -20.99 -2.48
N GLU A 25 5.88 -20.96 -2.17
CA GLU A 25 6.41 -21.01 -0.80
C GLU A 25 6.07 -19.73 -0.02
N MET A 26 6.15 -18.56 -0.65
CA MET A 26 5.77 -17.29 -0.01
C MET A 26 4.27 -17.26 0.31
N VAL A 27 3.43 -17.72 -0.60
CA VAL A 27 1.97 -17.85 -0.39
C VAL A 27 1.67 -18.86 0.72
N SER A 28 2.38 -19.98 0.73
CA SER A 28 2.27 -21.01 1.76
C SER A 28 2.73 -20.52 3.13
N LEU A 29 3.75 -19.66 3.20
CA LEU A 29 4.17 -19.02 4.44
C LEU A 29 3.04 -18.17 5.03
N VAL A 30 2.42 -17.30 4.23
CA VAL A 30 1.30 -16.46 4.70
C VAL A 30 0.12 -17.31 5.16
N THR A 31 -0.24 -18.33 4.37
CA THR A 31 -1.34 -19.25 4.68
C THR A 31 -1.10 -20.00 5.99
N ASN A 32 0.13 -20.48 6.20
CA ASN A 32 0.46 -21.15 7.46
C ASN A 32 0.54 -20.18 8.64
N LEU A 33 1.04 -18.95 8.44
CA LEU A 33 1.02 -17.92 9.48
C LEU A 33 -0.39 -17.61 9.95
N ARG A 34 -1.34 -17.41 9.02
CA ARG A 34 -2.76 -17.20 9.35
C ARG A 34 -3.35 -18.39 10.12
N ARG A 35 -3.01 -19.62 9.73
CA ARG A 35 -3.48 -20.84 10.40
C ARG A 35 -2.91 -20.99 11.81
N LEU A 36 -1.62 -20.71 12.00
CA LEU A 36 -0.92 -20.88 13.27
C LEU A 36 -1.17 -19.73 14.25
N GLN A 37 -1.42 -18.52 13.74
CA GLN A 37 -1.73 -17.35 14.55
C GLN A 37 -2.92 -16.57 13.94
N PRO A 38 -4.17 -17.03 14.19
CA PRO A 38 -5.36 -16.40 13.63
C PRO A 38 -5.54 -14.93 14.04
N THR A 39 -4.94 -14.53 15.17
CA THR A 39 -5.02 -13.16 15.70
C THR A 39 -3.93 -12.22 15.17
N ALA A 40 -2.99 -12.71 14.36
CA ALA A 40 -2.00 -11.84 13.72
C ALA A 40 -2.70 -10.92 12.73
N LEU A 41 -2.22 -9.67 12.64
CA LEU A 41 -2.68 -8.77 11.59
C LEU A 41 -1.75 -8.95 10.38
N LEU A 42 -2.30 -9.29 9.23
CA LEU A 42 -1.54 -9.51 8.00
C LEU A 42 -1.89 -8.41 7.00
N ALA A 43 -0.85 -7.77 6.47
CA ALA A 43 -0.99 -6.75 5.45
C ALA A 43 0.03 -6.90 4.33
N ILE A 44 -0.39 -6.51 3.13
CA ILE A 44 0.45 -6.37 1.95
C ILE A 44 0.55 -4.89 1.58
N VAL A 45 1.70 -4.49 1.06
CA VAL A 45 2.02 -3.10 0.73
C VAL A 45 2.24 -2.96 -0.79
N PRO A 46 1.18 -2.75 -1.60
CA PRO A 46 1.34 -2.47 -3.04
C PRO A 46 1.79 -1.03 -3.31
N GLN A 47 2.31 -0.76 -4.51
CA GLN A 47 2.42 0.59 -5.04
C GLN A 47 1.05 1.07 -5.55
N CYS A 48 0.82 2.39 -5.69
CA CYS A 48 -0.47 2.88 -6.20
C CYS A 48 -0.72 2.56 -7.67
N VAL A 49 0.34 2.32 -8.46
CA VAL A 49 0.22 2.09 -9.92
C VAL A 49 -0.45 0.75 -10.16
N THR A 50 -1.55 0.78 -10.91
CA THR A 50 -2.27 -0.41 -11.34
C THR A 50 -1.93 -0.76 -12.80
N ARG A 51 -1.88 -2.05 -13.10
CA ARG A 51 -1.82 -2.59 -14.47
C ARG A 51 -3.21 -2.61 -15.11
N LEU A 52 -3.29 -3.05 -16.37
CA LEU A 52 -4.57 -3.18 -17.12
C LEU A 52 -5.64 -4.03 -16.42
N ASN A 53 -5.24 -4.92 -15.52
CA ASN A 53 -6.14 -5.75 -14.72
C ASN A 53 -6.44 -5.16 -13.33
N ASN A 54 -6.19 -3.86 -13.14
CA ASN A 54 -6.31 -3.16 -11.86
C ASN A 54 -5.50 -3.83 -10.74
N SER A 55 -4.26 -4.24 -10.99
CA SER A 55 -3.43 -4.86 -9.95
C SER A 55 -2.03 -4.27 -9.89
N ASP A 56 -1.43 -4.32 -8.71
CA ASP A 56 -0.02 -3.95 -8.53
C ASP A 56 0.90 -4.97 -9.22
N ALA A 57 1.99 -4.45 -9.77
CA ALA A 57 2.92 -5.23 -10.57
C ALA A 57 3.69 -6.32 -9.85
N ASN A 58 3.88 -6.19 -8.54
CA ASN A 58 4.69 -7.09 -7.72
C ASN A 58 3.80 -7.98 -6.85
N VAL A 59 2.84 -7.38 -6.16
CA VAL A 59 2.03 -8.03 -5.13
C VAL A 59 0.58 -8.25 -5.55
N GLY A 60 0.17 -7.83 -6.76
CA GLY A 60 -1.21 -7.98 -7.25
C GLY A 60 -1.71 -9.43 -7.23
N ALA A 61 -0.88 -10.37 -7.71
CA ALA A 61 -1.19 -11.80 -7.67
C ALA A 61 -1.33 -12.33 -6.23
N ALA A 62 -0.48 -11.86 -5.31
CA ALA A 62 -0.52 -12.25 -3.90
C ALA A 62 -1.79 -11.73 -3.21
N ILE A 63 -2.17 -10.46 -3.47
CA ILE A 63 -3.41 -9.87 -2.96
C ILE A 63 -4.62 -10.69 -3.43
N ALA A 64 -4.66 -11.07 -4.72
CA ALA A 64 -5.76 -11.87 -5.26
C ALA A 64 -5.87 -13.26 -4.61
N GLN A 65 -4.73 -13.95 -4.41
CA GLN A 65 -4.67 -15.29 -3.82
C GLN A 65 -4.90 -15.30 -2.31
N LEU A 66 -4.52 -14.24 -1.60
CA LEU A 66 -4.53 -14.17 -0.14
C LEU A 66 -5.64 -13.26 0.40
N GLN A 67 -6.58 -12.78 -0.44
CA GLN A 67 -7.56 -11.75 -0.06
C GLN A 67 -8.30 -12.05 1.25
N ASP A 68 -8.70 -13.31 1.48
CA ASP A 68 -9.45 -13.74 2.67
C ASP A 68 -8.56 -13.93 3.91
N GLN A 69 -7.25 -13.81 3.74
CA GLN A 69 -6.25 -13.95 4.80
C GLN A 69 -5.64 -12.60 5.21
N LEU A 70 -5.87 -11.53 4.44
CA LEU A 70 -5.35 -10.20 4.71
C LEU A 70 -6.38 -9.38 5.50
N ASP A 71 -5.93 -8.69 6.53
CA ASP A 71 -6.81 -7.78 7.29
C ASP A 71 -6.92 -6.42 6.60
N TYR A 72 -5.82 -5.96 6.01
CA TYR A 72 -5.75 -4.69 5.30
C TYR A 72 -4.61 -4.66 4.28
N ILE A 73 -4.63 -3.68 3.39
CA ILE A 73 -3.50 -3.32 2.54
C ILE A 73 -3.03 -1.89 2.83
N ILE A 74 -1.77 -1.59 2.52
CA ILE A 74 -1.21 -0.24 2.60
C ILE A 74 -0.79 0.16 1.19
N VAL A 75 -1.60 0.98 0.52
CA VAL A 75 -1.28 1.43 -0.86
C VAL A 75 -0.32 2.61 -0.78
N GLN A 76 0.84 2.50 -1.42
CA GLN A 76 1.87 3.56 -1.41
C GLN A 76 1.55 4.65 -2.44
N TYR A 77 1.01 5.78 -1.96
CA TYR A 77 0.69 6.96 -2.76
C TYR A 77 1.86 7.95 -2.81
N TYR A 78 3.07 7.44 -3.01
CA TYR A 78 4.29 8.23 -3.16
C TYR A 78 5.23 7.56 -4.16
N ASN A 79 6.20 8.33 -4.65
CA ASN A 79 7.11 7.97 -5.75
C ASN A 79 6.46 7.59 -7.08
N ASN A 80 5.14 7.76 -7.21
CA ASN A 80 4.37 7.44 -8.40
C ASN A 80 3.36 8.56 -8.71
N PRO A 81 3.81 9.71 -9.26
CA PRO A 81 2.95 10.84 -9.60
C PRO A 81 1.65 10.47 -10.33
N PRO A 82 1.62 9.54 -11.31
CA PRO A 82 0.39 9.25 -12.04
C PRO A 82 -0.80 8.73 -11.21
N CYS A 83 -0.54 8.22 -10.00
CA CYS A 83 -1.56 7.69 -9.10
C CYS A 83 -1.54 8.29 -7.70
N SER A 84 -0.68 9.27 -7.43
CA SER A 84 -0.57 9.95 -6.14
C SER A 84 -1.18 11.35 -6.20
N TYR A 85 -1.81 11.80 -5.13
CA TYR A 85 -2.31 13.18 -5.06
C TYR A 85 -1.21 14.22 -5.34
N PRO A 86 -1.48 15.31 -6.09
CA PRO A 86 -2.78 15.72 -6.65
C PRO A 86 -3.13 15.08 -8.01
N TYR A 87 -2.34 14.13 -8.50
CA TYR A 87 -2.43 13.60 -9.85
C TYR A 87 -2.97 12.16 -9.87
N GLY A 88 -4.24 12.01 -10.24
CA GLY A 88 -4.81 10.68 -10.49
C GLY A 88 -4.91 9.79 -9.26
N PHE A 89 -5.06 10.36 -8.06
CA PHE A 89 -5.26 9.62 -6.80
C PHE A 89 -6.35 8.55 -6.95
N ASN A 90 -5.94 7.29 -7.02
CA ASN A 90 -6.77 6.18 -7.50
C ASN A 90 -7.30 5.28 -6.37
N PHE A 91 -7.74 5.86 -5.26
CA PHE A 91 -8.31 5.10 -4.15
C PHE A 91 -9.48 4.21 -4.58
N ASP A 92 -10.34 4.71 -5.47
CA ASP A 92 -11.52 3.99 -5.95
C ASP A 92 -11.19 2.71 -6.75
N ASP A 93 -10.07 2.70 -7.48
CA ASP A 93 -9.59 1.50 -8.15
C ASP A 93 -9.24 0.43 -7.10
N TRP A 94 -8.50 0.83 -6.06
CA TRP A 94 -8.09 -0.06 -4.99
C TRP A 94 -9.25 -0.62 -4.17
N LYS A 95 -10.34 0.13 -4.00
CA LYS A 95 -11.59 -0.36 -3.40
C LYS A 95 -12.19 -1.53 -4.17
N THR A 96 -12.10 -1.48 -5.50
CA THR A 96 -12.60 -2.53 -6.38
C THR A 96 -11.72 -3.79 -6.32
N ASN A 97 -10.42 -3.61 -6.09
CA ASN A 97 -9.43 -4.70 -6.14
C ASN A 97 -9.27 -5.47 -4.83
N PHE A 98 -9.60 -4.84 -3.69
CA PHE A 98 -9.47 -5.44 -2.37
C PHE A 98 -10.72 -5.19 -1.54
N LYS A 99 -11.26 -6.22 -0.89
CA LYS A 99 -12.51 -6.12 -0.12
C LYS A 99 -12.34 -5.62 1.32
N GLY A 100 -11.12 -5.67 1.85
CA GLY A 100 -10.82 -5.30 3.23
C GLY A 100 -10.53 -3.81 3.42
N LYS A 101 -9.87 -3.48 4.53
CA LYS A 101 -9.46 -2.11 4.85
C LYS A 101 -8.24 -1.68 4.04
N ILE A 102 -8.24 -0.42 3.60
CA ILE A 102 -7.17 0.19 2.80
C ILE A 102 -6.59 1.34 3.61
N ALA A 103 -5.32 1.24 3.95
CA ALA A 103 -4.57 2.35 4.51
C ALA A 103 -3.91 3.15 3.38
N VAL A 104 -4.03 4.48 3.44
CA VAL A 104 -3.38 5.40 2.51
C VAL A 104 -1.93 5.59 2.97
N GLY A 105 -0.98 5.06 2.20
CA GLY A 105 0.46 5.17 2.44
C GLY A 105 1.02 6.49 1.91
N LEU A 106 1.63 7.29 2.79
CA LEU A 106 2.16 8.62 2.49
C LEU A 106 3.65 8.71 2.80
N ALA A 107 4.35 9.62 2.12
CA ALA A 107 5.71 9.99 2.49
C ALA A 107 5.69 10.87 3.77
N GLY A 108 6.62 10.64 4.68
CA GLY A 108 6.75 11.39 5.94
C GLY A 108 7.32 12.79 5.76
N ASP A 109 8.19 12.96 4.77
CA ASP A 109 8.69 14.26 4.34
C ASP A 109 8.95 14.29 2.82
N TRP A 110 9.36 15.45 2.32
CA TRP A 110 9.71 15.67 0.92
C TRP A 110 10.97 14.90 0.47
N THR A 111 11.84 14.47 1.39
CA THR A 111 13.06 13.69 1.07
C THR A 111 12.79 12.21 0.93
N SER A 112 11.75 11.71 1.60
CA SER A 112 11.36 10.29 1.66
C SER A 112 10.75 9.79 0.35
N ALA A 113 10.26 10.71 -0.48
CA ALA A 113 9.73 10.42 -1.80
C ALA A 113 10.21 11.44 -2.82
N ILE A 114 11.44 11.23 -3.32
CA ILE A 114 12.13 12.11 -4.29
C ILE A 114 11.28 12.33 -5.56
N ALA A 115 10.48 11.34 -5.95
CA ALA A 115 9.62 11.43 -7.13
C ALA A 115 8.24 12.05 -6.84
N GLY A 116 7.96 12.47 -5.60
CA GLY A 116 6.72 13.15 -5.20
C GLY A 116 5.78 12.29 -4.34
N GLY A 117 4.71 12.91 -3.82
CA GLY A 117 3.70 12.27 -2.97
C GLY A 117 3.79 12.61 -1.48
N TYR A 118 4.72 13.49 -1.07
CA TYR A 118 4.60 14.17 0.22
C TYR A 118 3.45 15.18 0.17
N LEU A 119 2.64 15.19 1.21
CA LEU A 119 1.48 16.07 1.33
C LEU A 119 1.71 17.08 2.44
N ASN A 120 1.56 18.36 2.12
CA ASN A 120 1.44 19.38 3.16
C ASN A 120 0.07 19.26 3.88
N ALA A 121 -0.12 20.01 4.96
CA ALA A 121 -1.34 19.92 5.77
C ALA A 121 -2.64 20.13 4.98
N GLY A 122 -2.66 21.05 4.01
CA GLY A 122 -3.84 21.30 3.19
C GLY A 122 -4.14 20.16 2.22
N GLU A 123 -3.10 19.61 1.59
CA GLU A 123 -3.21 18.47 0.67
C GLU A 123 -3.63 17.20 1.42
N LEU A 124 -3.08 16.97 2.62
CA LEU A 124 -3.47 15.88 3.50
C LEU A 124 -4.95 16.00 3.90
N GLN A 125 -5.41 17.21 4.25
CA GLN A 125 -6.81 17.46 4.56
C GLN A 125 -7.71 17.16 3.35
N ALA A 126 -7.30 17.56 2.15
CA ALA A 126 -8.04 17.25 0.93
C ALA A 126 -8.14 15.73 0.70
N VAL A 127 -7.04 14.98 0.86
CA VAL A 127 -7.05 13.52 0.76
C VAL A 127 -7.96 12.89 1.81
N TYR A 128 -7.87 13.34 3.06
CA TYR A 128 -8.75 12.87 4.13
C TYR A 128 -10.23 13.11 3.79
N ASP A 129 -10.58 14.30 3.32
CA ASP A 129 -11.96 14.64 2.96
C ASP A 129 -12.52 13.79 1.82
N MET A 130 -11.67 13.34 0.88
CA MET A 130 -12.06 12.42 -0.19
C MET A 130 -12.38 11.01 0.32
N VAL A 131 -11.68 10.51 1.34
CA VAL A 131 -11.76 9.09 1.74
C VAL A 131 -12.43 8.83 3.09
N LYS A 132 -12.60 9.85 3.95
CA LYS A 132 -13.03 9.68 5.35
C LYS A 132 -14.37 8.98 5.54
N ASN A 133 -15.29 9.11 4.57
CA ASN A 133 -16.62 8.50 4.63
C ASN A 133 -16.66 7.11 3.97
N ASP A 134 -15.55 6.66 3.38
CA ASP A 134 -15.48 5.38 2.73
C ASP A 134 -15.34 4.24 3.74
N SER A 135 -16.20 3.23 3.64
CA SER A 135 -16.20 2.10 4.56
C SER A 135 -14.91 1.27 4.51
N GLN A 136 -14.15 1.33 3.41
CA GLN A 136 -12.89 0.64 3.25
C GLN A 136 -11.70 1.47 3.73
N PHE A 137 -11.86 2.77 4.01
CA PHE A 137 -10.78 3.57 4.55
C PHE A 137 -10.37 3.05 5.95
N GLY A 138 -9.10 2.65 6.06
CA GLY A 138 -8.48 2.09 7.25
C GLY A 138 -7.58 3.06 8.02
N GLY A 139 -7.37 4.27 7.49
CA GLY A 139 -6.47 5.28 8.05
C GLY A 139 -5.25 5.55 7.17
N PHE A 140 -4.24 6.18 7.76
CA PHE A 140 -2.99 6.52 7.09
C PHE A 140 -1.84 5.65 7.58
N SER A 141 -0.89 5.37 6.70
CA SER A 141 0.43 4.82 7.02
C SER A 141 1.48 5.79 6.50
N VAL A 142 2.55 6.02 7.25
CA VAL A 142 3.59 6.98 6.86
C VAL A 142 4.93 6.27 6.70
N TYR A 143 5.60 6.55 5.58
CA TYR A 143 6.97 6.11 5.28
C TYR A 143 7.93 7.27 5.51
N ASP A 144 8.70 7.31 6.60
CA ASP A 144 8.73 6.37 7.73
C ASP A 144 8.86 7.13 9.06
N VAL A 145 9.03 6.44 10.19
CA VAL A 145 9.14 7.09 11.51
C VAL A 145 10.29 8.10 11.58
N SER A 146 11.41 7.86 10.88
CA SER A 146 12.58 8.73 10.92
C SER A 146 12.37 10.05 10.17
N SER A 147 11.53 10.04 9.14
CA SER A 147 11.13 11.23 8.39
C SER A 147 9.81 11.85 8.83
N SER A 148 8.99 11.09 9.57
CA SER A 148 7.73 11.55 10.16
C SER A 148 7.99 12.36 11.44
N ASN A 149 8.74 13.45 11.31
CA ASN A 149 8.89 14.36 12.43
C ASN A 149 7.56 15.11 12.60
N PRO A 150 6.89 15.02 13.76
CA PRO A 150 5.78 15.92 14.02
C PRO A 150 6.31 17.36 13.92
N PRO A 151 5.52 18.33 13.41
CA PRO A 151 5.90 19.74 13.39
C PRO A 151 6.00 20.37 14.80
N ALA A 152 6.30 19.56 15.83
CA ALA A 152 6.39 19.93 17.24
C ALA A 152 7.55 20.89 17.56
N PHE A 153 8.30 21.37 16.57
CA PHE A 153 9.36 22.38 16.75
C PHE A 153 9.29 23.58 15.79
N ASP A 154 8.27 23.72 14.94
CA ASP A 154 8.14 24.90 14.05
C ASP A 154 7.58 26.15 14.77
N TRP A 155 7.60 26.14 16.10
CA TRP A 155 7.06 27.20 16.97
C TRP A 155 8.18 27.88 17.79
N GLN A 156 9.38 28.01 17.21
CA GLN A 156 10.47 28.85 17.73
C GLN A 156 10.86 29.91 16.72
#